data_AF-A0A8T3BL61-F1
#
_entry.id   AF-A0A8T3BL61-F1
#
_cell.length_a   1.000
_cell.length_b   1.000
_cell.length_c   1.000
_cell.angle_alpha   90.00
_cell.angle_beta   90.00
_cell.angle_gamma   90.00
#
_symmetry.space_group_name_H-M   'P 1'
#
loop_
_entity.id
_entity.type
_entity.pdbx_description
1 polymer ?
#
loop_
_entity_poly.entity_id
_entity_poly.type
_entity_poly.pdbx_seq_one_letter_code
_entity_poly.pdbx_strand_id
1 'polypeptide(L)'
;MPLLVLLLLLFTPPFSLSTPPLPSVDVDLLEFALNLEYLEAEFFLWGALGYGLDRIAGNLSAGGPPPIGVRKANLDPFVRDIVTQFGYQEVGHLKAIKQRVKGFPRPLLDLSAKNFATVVDNAFGEALKPPFDPYANGLNYLLASYIIPYVGLTGYVGANPNLQSSVAKRLVAGLLSVESAQDAVIRTLLYEQLDKKVHPYNISVAEFTDKISILRNKLGGAGIKDEGLVVPPELGAEGKISGNVIAGDENSIAYARTPEEILRIVYGTGNASKPGGFFPNGGDGRIARSYLGKEEY
;
A
#
# COMPACT_ATOMS: atom_id res chain seq x y z
N MET A 1 -48.31 0.69 -37.76
CA MET A 1 -47.48 -0.09 -36.80
C MET A 1 -46.04 0.02 -37.27
N PRO A 2 -45.19 0.94 -36.76
CA PRO A 2 -44.39 0.66 -35.55
C PRO A 2 -43.81 1.94 -34.89
N LEU A 3 -44.54 2.65 -34.02
CA LEU A 3 -43.91 3.75 -33.26
C LEU A 3 -44.38 3.85 -31.80
N LEU A 4 -45.33 2.99 -31.39
CA LEU A 4 -45.93 3.04 -30.05
C LEU A 4 -45.32 2.05 -29.05
N VAL A 5 -44.38 1.19 -29.48
CA VAL A 5 -43.77 0.17 -28.60
C VAL A 5 -42.49 0.67 -27.92
N LEU A 6 -41.89 1.78 -28.39
CA LEU A 6 -40.61 2.27 -27.85
C LEU A 6 -40.77 3.20 -26.62
N LEU A 7 -41.97 3.68 -26.31
CA LEU A 7 -42.18 4.67 -25.24
C LEU A 7 -42.65 4.08 -23.90
N LEU A 8 -42.95 2.77 -23.84
CA LEU A 8 -43.47 2.11 -22.64
C LEU A 8 -42.39 1.52 -21.70
N LEU A 9 -41.11 1.67 -22.05
CA LEU A 9 -39.99 1.22 -21.19
C LEU A 9 -39.44 2.33 -20.26
N LEU A 10 -40.03 3.53 -20.26
CA LEU A 10 -39.50 4.68 -19.49
C LEU A 10 -40.20 4.94 -18.15
N PHE A 11 -41.11 4.08 -17.70
CA PHE A 11 -41.81 4.24 -16.42
C PHE A 11 -41.93 2.93 -15.63
N THR A 12 -40.86 2.13 -15.59
CA THR A 12 -40.69 1.27 -14.42
C THR A 12 -40.13 2.15 -13.29
N PRO A 13 -40.73 2.17 -12.09
CA PRO A 13 -40.03 2.72 -10.94
C PRO A 13 -38.69 2.00 -10.86
N PRO A 14 -37.59 2.65 -10.41
CA PRO A 14 -36.36 1.91 -10.20
C PRO A 14 -36.72 0.82 -9.20
N PHE A 15 -36.82 -0.43 -9.70
CA PHE A 15 -36.71 -1.57 -8.83
C PHE A 15 -35.43 -1.29 -8.08
N SER A 16 -35.55 -1.07 -6.76
CA SER A 16 -34.40 -1.09 -5.88
C SER A 16 -33.88 -2.52 -5.94
N LEU A 17 -33.16 -2.84 -7.02
CA LEU A 17 -32.42 -4.05 -7.20
C LEU A 17 -31.39 -3.99 -6.08
N SER A 18 -31.71 -4.66 -4.97
CA SER A 18 -30.74 -4.87 -3.92
C SER A 18 -29.55 -5.49 -4.63
N THR A 19 -28.41 -4.79 -4.66
CA THR A 19 -27.20 -5.34 -5.25
C THR A 19 -26.97 -6.70 -4.63
N PRO A 20 -26.86 -7.78 -5.44
CA PRO A 20 -26.68 -9.11 -4.88
C PRO A 20 -25.45 -9.09 -3.97
N PRO A 21 -25.49 -9.82 -2.84
CA PRO A 21 -24.38 -9.86 -1.92
C PRO A 21 -23.12 -10.32 -2.66
N LEU A 22 -21.98 -9.71 -2.33
CA LEU A 22 -20.71 -10.12 -2.92
C LEU A 22 -20.39 -11.57 -2.56
N PRO A 23 -19.78 -12.35 -3.48
CA PRO A 23 -19.21 -13.64 -3.16
C PRO A 23 -18.27 -13.54 -1.95
N SER A 24 -18.23 -14.55 -1.09
CA SER A 24 -17.43 -14.50 0.14
C SER A 24 -15.95 -14.25 -0.13
N VAL A 25 -15.40 -14.82 -1.21
CA VAL A 25 -14.02 -14.61 -1.62
C VAL A 25 -13.74 -13.15 -1.99
N ASP A 26 -14.69 -12.46 -2.65
CA ASP A 26 -14.56 -11.04 -2.95
C ASP A 26 -14.57 -10.21 -1.67
N VAL A 27 -15.46 -10.55 -0.72
CA VAL A 27 -15.50 -9.90 0.59
C VAL A 27 -14.17 -10.08 1.32
N ASP A 28 -13.67 -11.31 1.41
CA ASP A 28 -12.44 -11.64 2.13
C ASP A 28 -11.22 -10.92 1.53
N LEU A 29 -11.13 -10.80 0.20
CA LEU A 29 -10.05 -10.09 -0.49
C LEU A 29 -10.14 -8.56 -0.34
N LEU A 30 -11.36 -8.00 -0.43
CA LEU A 30 -11.58 -6.57 -0.20
C LEU A 30 -11.31 -6.19 1.26
N GLU A 31 -11.71 -7.03 2.22
CA GLU A 31 -11.39 -6.81 3.63
C GLU A 31 -9.88 -6.94 3.89
N PHE A 32 -9.18 -7.87 3.23
CA PHE A 32 -7.73 -7.94 3.36
C PHE A 32 -7.04 -6.64 2.95
N ALA A 33 -7.49 -6.02 1.84
CA ALA A 33 -6.94 -4.75 1.36
C ALA A 33 -7.04 -3.62 2.40
N LEU A 34 -8.11 -3.57 3.21
CA LEU A 34 -8.30 -2.55 4.26
C LEU A 34 -7.10 -2.44 5.21
N ASN A 35 -6.34 -3.51 5.45
CA ASN A 35 -5.12 -3.44 6.27
C ASN A 35 -4.13 -2.42 5.71
N LEU A 36 -3.83 -2.49 4.41
CA LEU A 36 -2.87 -1.60 3.76
C LEU A 36 -3.44 -0.20 3.59
N GLU A 37 -4.72 -0.09 3.24
CA GLU A 37 -5.41 1.20 3.15
C GLU A 37 -5.37 2.00 4.45
N TYR A 38 -5.51 1.32 5.61
CA TYR A 38 -5.33 1.97 6.90
C TYR A 38 -3.88 2.40 7.14
N LEU A 39 -2.93 1.55 6.78
CA LEU A 39 -1.51 1.83 6.94
C LEU A 39 -1.11 3.09 6.16
N GLU A 40 -1.53 3.17 4.90
CA GLU A 40 -1.22 4.26 3.97
C GLU A 40 -1.97 5.55 4.35
N ALA A 41 -3.26 5.45 4.64
CA ALA A 41 -4.04 6.61 5.09
C ALA A 41 -3.44 7.25 6.34
N GLU A 42 -3.10 6.47 7.36
CA GLU A 42 -2.48 7.00 8.57
C GLU A 42 -1.10 7.59 8.27
N PHE A 43 -0.25 6.88 7.52
CA PHE A 43 1.10 7.33 7.24
C PHE A 43 1.12 8.67 6.48
N PHE A 44 0.32 8.79 5.41
CA PHE A 44 0.26 10.00 4.58
C PHE A 44 -0.42 11.17 5.29
N LEU A 45 -1.58 10.95 5.94
CA LEU A 45 -2.28 12.01 6.66
C LEU A 45 -1.42 12.57 7.80
N TRP A 46 -0.81 11.69 8.61
CA TRP A 46 0.07 12.17 9.68
C TRP A 46 1.31 12.85 9.14
N GLY A 47 1.98 12.27 8.13
CA GLY A 47 3.17 12.86 7.54
C GLY A 47 2.94 14.29 7.05
N ALA A 48 1.85 14.52 6.32
CA ALA A 48 1.54 15.85 5.78
C ALA A 48 0.90 16.81 6.80
N LEU A 49 -0.07 16.34 7.58
CA LEU A 49 -0.96 17.20 8.37
C LEU A 49 -0.61 17.20 9.86
N GLY A 50 -0.09 16.09 10.38
CA GLY A 50 0.17 15.86 11.79
C GLY A 50 -1.01 15.29 12.57
N TYR A 51 -1.97 14.67 11.88
CA TYR A 51 -3.09 13.94 12.45
C TYR A 51 -3.69 12.99 11.40
N GLY A 52 -4.33 11.91 11.84
CA GLY A 52 -4.80 10.82 10.97
C GLY A 52 -6.32 10.72 10.84
N LEU A 53 -6.80 9.49 10.61
CA LEU A 53 -8.21 9.21 10.30
C LEU A 53 -9.15 9.65 11.41
N ASP A 54 -8.75 9.56 12.68
CA ASP A 54 -9.63 9.90 13.81
C ASP A 54 -10.10 11.37 13.75
N ARG A 55 -9.29 12.25 13.15
CA ARG A 55 -9.66 13.66 12.92
C ARG A 55 -10.27 13.92 11.54
N ILE A 56 -9.77 13.24 10.50
CA ILE A 56 -10.20 13.47 9.11
C ILE A 56 -11.53 12.78 8.79
N ALA A 57 -11.68 11.53 9.22
CA ALA A 57 -12.80 10.65 8.92
C ALA A 57 -12.94 9.57 10.01
N GLY A 58 -13.21 9.97 11.27
CA GLY A 58 -13.18 9.05 12.42
C GLY A 58 -14.20 7.90 12.35
N ASN A 59 -15.24 8.02 11.53
CA ASN A 59 -16.13 6.90 11.22
C ASN A 59 -15.43 5.77 10.45
N LEU A 60 -14.39 6.09 9.66
CA LEU A 60 -13.61 5.12 8.91
C LEU A 60 -12.58 4.39 9.78
N SER A 61 -12.03 4.98 10.85
CA SER A 61 -11.21 4.22 11.80
C SER A 61 -12.04 3.21 12.61
N ALA A 62 -13.35 3.45 12.70
CA ALA A 62 -14.34 2.58 13.33
C ALA A 62 -13.96 2.15 14.76
N GLY A 63 -13.35 3.08 15.51
CA GLY A 63 -12.95 2.87 16.91
C GLY A 63 -11.66 2.06 17.09
N GLY A 64 -10.93 1.75 16.00
CA GLY A 64 -9.62 1.11 16.09
C GLY A 64 -8.58 2.00 16.80
N PRO A 65 -7.56 1.42 17.45
CA PRO A 65 -6.57 2.19 18.20
C PRO A 65 -5.74 3.12 17.30
N PRO A 66 -5.31 4.30 17.79
CA PRO A 66 -4.45 5.21 17.03
C PRO A 66 -3.07 4.58 16.77
N PRO A 67 -2.42 4.93 15.64
CA PRO A 67 -1.07 4.44 15.33
C PRO A 67 -0.03 4.87 16.37
N ILE A 68 0.95 4.00 16.61
CA ILE A 68 2.06 4.24 17.54
C ILE A 68 3.12 5.10 16.87
N GLY A 69 3.60 6.12 17.59
CA GLY A 69 4.85 6.84 17.27
C GLY A 69 4.86 7.64 15.96
N VAL A 70 3.74 7.67 15.24
CA VAL A 70 3.56 8.49 14.04
C VAL A 70 3.62 9.97 14.41
N ARG A 71 4.13 10.80 13.51
CA ARG A 71 4.15 12.26 13.69
C ARG A 71 4.17 12.99 12.35
N LYS A 72 3.99 14.30 12.42
CA LYS A 72 4.18 15.18 11.26
C LYS A 72 5.62 15.11 10.76
N ALA A 73 5.77 14.96 9.45
CA ALA A 73 7.05 15.02 8.77
C ALA A 73 7.45 16.48 8.48
N ASN A 74 8.75 16.74 8.45
CA ASN A 74 9.29 18.02 8.02
C ASN A 74 9.38 18.10 6.49
N LEU A 75 8.22 18.25 5.84
CA LEU A 75 8.12 18.30 4.38
C LEU A 75 8.20 19.74 3.87
N ASP A 76 8.90 19.95 2.76
CA ASP A 76 8.77 21.19 2.00
C ASP A 76 7.35 21.34 1.43
N PRO A 77 6.94 22.56 1.03
CA PRO A 77 5.56 22.79 0.59
C PRO A 77 5.11 21.91 -0.58
N PHE A 78 6.01 21.55 -1.50
CA PHE A 78 5.67 20.76 -2.68
C PHE A 78 5.43 19.30 -2.31
N VAL A 79 6.38 18.67 -1.60
CA VAL A 79 6.21 17.28 -1.15
C VAL A 79 5.02 17.17 -0.18
N ARG A 80 4.82 18.16 0.69
CA ARG A 80 3.67 18.18 1.61
C ARG A 80 2.34 18.18 0.86
N ASP A 81 2.22 18.97 -0.21
CA ASP A 81 1.00 19.04 -1.00
C ASP A 81 0.69 17.68 -1.65
N ILE A 82 1.68 17.07 -2.30
CA ILE A 82 1.55 15.72 -2.89
C ILE A 82 1.13 14.68 -1.85
N VAL A 83 1.83 14.62 -0.70
CA VAL A 83 1.51 13.66 0.36
C VAL A 83 0.12 13.93 0.95
N THR A 84 -0.33 15.18 0.99
CA THR A 84 -1.70 15.52 1.41
C THR A 84 -2.72 14.94 0.43
N GLN A 85 -2.47 15.02 -0.88
CA GLN A 85 -3.33 14.43 -1.90
C GLN A 85 -3.43 12.91 -1.72
N PHE A 86 -2.30 12.22 -1.48
CA PHE A 86 -2.27 10.78 -1.23
C PHE A 86 -3.10 10.41 0.00
N GLY A 87 -2.89 11.10 1.13
CA GLY A 87 -3.66 10.83 2.35
C GLY A 87 -5.18 10.96 2.16
N TYR A 88 -5.66 11.90 1.34
CA TYR A 88 -7.08 12.01 1.02
C TYR A 88 -7.58 10.98 -0.01
N GLN A 89 -6.70 10.50 -0.89
CA GLN A 89 -7.01 9.38 -1.79
C GLN A 89 -7.23 8.10 -0.98
N GLU A 90 -6.39 7.80 0.01
CA GLU A 90 -6.54 6.63 0.89
C GLU A 90 -7.83 6.68 1.74
N VAL A 91 -8.22 7.87 2.20
CA VAL A 91 -9.54 8.07 2.83
C VAL A 91 -10.67 7.69 1.85
N GLY A 92 -10.49 8.03 0.57
CA GLY A 92 -11.38 7.63 -0.52
C GLY A 92 -11.42 6.12 -0.75
N HIS A 93 -10.27 5.46 -0.75
CA HIS A 93 -10.14 4.01 -0.91
C HIS A 93 -10.82 3.24 0.22
N LEU A 94 -10.52 3.60 1.48
CA LEU A 94 -11.19 3.05 2.67
C LEU A 94 -12.71 3.17 2.57
N LYS A 95 -13.20 4.36 2.18
CA LYS A 95 -14.64 4.61 1.99
C LYS A 95 -15.21 3.74 0.87
N ALA A 96 -14.52 3.62 -0.26
CA ALA A 96 -14.98 2.86 -1.42
C ALA A 96 -15.10 1.36 -1.09
N ILE A 97 -14.13 0.80 -0.37
CA ILE A 97 -14.16 -0.59 0.07
C ILE A 97 -15.26 -0.81 1.12
N LYS A 98 -15.34 0.04 2.14
CA LYS A 98 -16.36 -0.06 3.21
C LYS A 98 -17.80 0.20 2.75
N GLN A 99 -18.01 0.74 1.55
CA GLN A 99 -19.34 0.77 0.92
C GLN A 99 -19.78 -0.61 0.40
N ARG A 100 -18.86 -1.56 0.23
CA ARG A 100 -19.11 -2.88 -0.35
C ARG A 100 -19.00 -4.03 0.64
N VAL A 101 -18.19 -3.86 1.68
CA VAL A 101 -17.97 -4.85 2.73
C VAL A 101 -18.21 -4.22 4.10
N LYS A 102 -18.48 -5.07 5.10
CA LYS A 102 -18.60 -4.62 6.49
C LYS A 102 -17.28 -4.03 6.98
N GLY A 103 -16.17 -4.69 6.64
CA GLY A 103 -14.84 -4.31 7.09
C GLY A 103 -14.67 -4.48 8.60
N PHE A 104 -13.58 -3.94 9.11
CA PHE A 104 -13.18 -4.01 10.51
C PHE A 104 -12.60 -2.67 10.99
N PRO A 105 -12.53 -2.44 12.32
CA PRO A 105 -11.81 -1.30 12.89
C PRO A 105 -10.34 -1.27 12.49
N ARG A 106 -9.75 -0.08 12.32
CA ARG A 106 -8.32 0.09 12.03
C ARG A 106 -7.47 -0.79 12.96
N PRO A 107 -6.61 -1.69 12.44
CA PRO A 107 -5.68 -2.45 13.27
C PRO A 107 -4.69 -1.53 14.00
N LEU A 108 -4.04 -2.02 15.07
CA LEU A 108 -2.95 -1.28 15.68
C LEU A 108 -1.77 -1.23 14.71
N LEU A 109 -1.33 -0.02 14.37
CA LEU A 109 -0.20 0.22 13.49
C LEU A 109 1.01 0.75 14.26
N ASP A 110 2.22 0.28 13.96
CA ASP A 110 3.47 0.90 14.42
C ASP A 110 4.11 1.70 13.29
N LEU A 111 3.87 3.01 13.32
CA LEU A 111 4.41 3.98 12.39
C LEU A 111 5.55 4.79 13.03
N SER A 112 6.16 4.28 14.10
CA SER A 112 7.24 4.98 14.78
C SER A 112 8.50 5.05 13.92
N ALA A 113 9.30 6.12 14.11
CA ALA A 113 10.62 6.22 13.48
C ALA A 113 11.52 5.02 13.82
N LYS A 114 11.35 4.41 15.00
CA LYS A 114 12.07 3.20 15.41
C LYS A 114 11.72 2.00 14.53
N ASN A 115 10.44 1.81 14.19
CA ASN A 115 10.01 0.72 13.33
C ASN A 115 10.57 0.90 11.90
N PHE A 116 10.48 2.11 11.34
CA PHE A 116 11.11 2.42 10.05
C PHE A 116 12.64 2.24 10.07
N ALA A 117 13.32 2.67 11.13
CA ALA A 117 14.75 2.40 11.30
C ALA A 117 15.05 0.90 11.28
N THR A 118 14.25 0.08 11.97
CA THR A 118 14.41 -1.38 11.96
C THR A 118 14.28 -1.98 10.57
N VAL A 119 13.30 -1.51 9.78
CA VAL A 119 13.13 -1.95 8.37
C VAL A 119 14.36 -1.58 7.54
N VAL A 120 14.85 -0.34 7.67
CA VAL A 120 16.04 0.12 6.93
C VAL A 120 17.28 -0.66 7.37
N ASP A 121 17.50 -0.84 8.67
CA ASP A 121 18.63 -1.62 9.19
C ASP A 121 18.64 -3.05 8.64
N ASN A 122 17.46 -3.68 8.55
CA ASN A 122 17.31 -5.01 7.94
C ASN A 122 17.62 -5.02 6.44
N ALA A 123 17.32 -3.93 5.71
CA ALA A 123 17.62 -3.79 4.29
C ALA A 123 19.14 -3.65 4.06
N PHE A 124 19.83 -2.94 4.94
CA PHE A 124 21.28 -2.78 4.89
C PHE A 124 22.05 -3.97 5.50
N GLY A 125 21.41 -4.76 6.35
CA GLY A 125 22.05 -5.85 7.10
C GLY A 125 22.87 -5.35 8.30
N GLU A 126 22.77 -4.07 8.63
CA GLU A 126 23.44 -3.42 9.76
C GLU A 126 22.67 -2.20 10.23
N ALA A 127 22.91 -1.77 11.47
CA ALA A 127 22.25 -0.60 12.04
C ALA A 127 22.86 0.70 11.51
N LEU A 128 22.04 1.53 10.86
CA LEU A 128 22.47 2.86 10.43
C LEU A 128 22.63 3.80 11.64
N LYS A 129 23.64 4.69 11.57
CA LYS A 129 23.93 5.66 12.62
C LYS A 129 23.93 7.07 12.04
N PRO A 130 23.02 7.97 12.50
CA PRO A 130 21.91 7.72 13.42
C PRO A 130 20.81 6.84 12.80
N PRO A 131 19.88 6.25 13.60
CA PRO A 131 18.78 5.48 13.07
C PRO A 131 17.98 6.25 12.01
N PHE A 132 17.50 5.55 10.97
CA PHE A 132 16.71 6.19 9.91
C PHE A 132 15.40 6.76 10.46
N ASP A 133 15.19 8.06 10.22
CA ASP A 133 13.98 8.76 10.63
C ASP A 133 13.16 9.17 9.40
N PRO A 134 11.98 8.56 9.16
CA PRO A 134 11.15 8.85 7.99
C PRO A 134 10.59 10.28 8.02
N TYR A 135 10.51 10.91 9.19
CA TYR A 135 9.85 12.21 9.37
C TYR A 135 10.84 13.39 9.38
N ALA A 136 12.14 13.12 9.18
CA ALA A 136 13.20 14.12 9.30
C ALA A 136 13.18 15.19 8.20
N ASN A 137 12.86 14.80 6.97
CA ASN A 137 12.79 15.67 5.80
C ASN A 137 12.04 15.00 4.64
N GLY A 138 11.78 15.73 3.55
CA GLY A 138 11.09 15.22 2.36
C GLY A 138 11.74 13.99 1.71
N LEU A 139 13.08 13.93 1.60
CA LEU A 139 13.76 12.78 0.98
C LEU A 139 13.62 11.52 1.83
N ASN A 140 13.83 11.63 3.16
CA ASN A 140 13.60 10.52 4.07
C ASN A 140 12.15 10.04 4.02
N TYR A 141 11.21 10.97 3.92
CA TYR A 141 9.80 10.62 3.84
C TYR A 141 9.44 9.93 2.52
N LEU A 142 10.00 10.36 1.39
CA LEU A 142 9.84 9.67 0.10
C LEU A 142 10.47 8.27 0.11
N LEU A 143 11.65 8.10 0.71
CA LEU A 143 12.27 6.78 0.89
C LEU A 143 11.44 5.87 1.80
N ALA A 144 10.84 6.42 2.86
CA ALA A 144 9.91 5.68 3.70
C ALA A 144 8.61 5.34 2.97
N SER A 145 8.11 6.28 2.16
CA SER A 145 6.99 6.06 1.24
C SER A 145 7.34 5.08 0.13
N TYR A 146 8.59 4.82 -0.18
CA TYR A 146 8.95 3.77 -1.12
C TYR A 146 8.78 2.37 -0.52
N ILE A 147 8.80 2.23 0.81
CA ILE A 147 8.68 0.94 1.52
C ILE A 147 7.23 0.40 1.47
N ILE A 148 6.22 1.27 1.58
CA ILE A 148 4.83 0.89 1.90
C ILE A 148 3.92 0.67 0.66
N PRO A 149 3.62 1.68 -0.17
CA PRO A 149 2.52 1.66 -1.17
C PRO A 149 2.68 0.63 -2.28
N TYR A 150 3.91 0.33 -2.67
CA TYR A 150 4.18 -0.73 -3.64
C TYR A 150 3.70 -2.12 -3.16
N VAL A 151 3.53 -2.30 -1.85
CA VAL A 151 2.94 -3.52 -1.27
C VAL A 151 1.41 -3.55 -1.51
N GLY A 152 0.73 -2.39 -1.42
CA GLY A 152 -0.69 -2.22 -1.74
C GLY A 152 -1.04 -2.62 -3.16
N LEU A 153 -0.40 -1.98 -4.14
CA LEU A 153 -0.69 -2.22 -5.56
C LEU A 153 -0.43 -3.68 -5.97
N THR A 154 0.67 -4.28 -5.51
CA THR A 154 1.00 -5.67 -5.88
C THR A 154 0.03 -6.68 -5.24
N GLY A 155 -0.57 -6.32 -4.10
CA GLY A 155 -1.70 -7.04 -3.51
C GLY A 155 -2.95 -7.00 -4.38
N TYR A 156 -3.28 -5.84 -4.97
CA TYR A 156 -4.42 -5.72 -5.89
C TYR A 156 -4.22 -6.52 -7.18
N VAL A 157 -3.01 -6.52 -7.75
CA VAL A 157 -2.68 -7.39 -8.89
C VAL A 157 -2.86 -8.87 -8.53
N GLY A 158 -2.40 -9.29 -7.35
CA GLY A 158 -2.58 -10.67 -6.88
C GLY A 158 -4.01 -11.06 -6.54
N ALA A 159 -4.84 -10.11 -6.11
CA ALA A 159 -6.25 -10.34 -5.84
C ALA A 159 -7.08 -10.51 -7.12
N ASN A 160 -6.77 -9.75 -8.18
CA ASN A 160 -7.57 -9.67 -9.41
C ASN A 160 -8.01 -11.01 -10.02
N PRO A 161 -7.12 -12.03 -10.18
CA PRO A 161 -7.51 -13.32 -10.74
C PRO A 161 -8.53 -14.09 -9.89
N ASN A 162 -8.60 -13.80 -8.59
CA ASN A 162 -9.42 -14.52 -7.62
C ASN A 162 -10.79 -13.88 -7.40
N LEU A 163 -10.99 -12.64 -7.88
CA LEU A 163 -12.27 -11.94 -7.79
C LEU A 163 -13.29 -12.59 -8.74
N GLN A 164 -14.52 -12.71 -8.27
CA GLN A 164 -15.61 -13.36 -9.01
C GLN A 164 -16.60 -12.34 -9.58
N SER A 165 -17.01 -11.33 -8.80
CA SER A 165 -17.99 -10.34 -9.25
C SER A 165 -17.36 -9.25 -10.10
N SER A 166 -18.09 -8.80 -11.13
CA SER A 166 -17.71 -7.60 -11.90
C SER A 166 -17.65 -6.35 -11.04
N VAL A 167 -18.42 -6.32 -9.95
CA VAL A 167 -18.42 -5.24 -8.95
C VAL A 167 -17.08 -5.14 -8.24
N ALA A 168 -16.60 -6.25 -7.67
CA ALA A 168 -15.32 -6.27 -6.97
C ALA A 168 -14.16 -6.05 -7.94
N LYS A 169 -14.19 -6.68 -9.13
CA LYS A 169 -13.20 -6.45 -10.19
C LYS A 169 -13.09 -4.98 -10.58
N ARG A 170 -14.23 -4.31 -10.78
CA ARG A 170 -14.24 -2.87 -11.10
C ARG A 170 -13.67 -2.03 -9.97
N LEU A 171 -14.00 -2.36 -8.71
CA LEU A 171 -13.48 -1.65 -7.55
C LEU A 171 -11.95 -1.81 -7.46
N VAL A 172 -11.46 -3.05 -7.44
CA VAL A 172 -10.03 -3.36 -7.32
C VAL A 172 -9.22 -2.80 -8.50
N ALA A 173 -9.72 -2.89 -9.74
CA ALA A 173 -9.05 -2.28 -10.88
C ALA A 173 -8.96 -0.75 -10.77
N GLY A 174 -9.98 -0.11 -10.21
CA GLY A 174 -9.98 1.34 -9.96
C GLY A 174 -8.96 1.74 -8.89
N LEU A 175 -8.90 1.00 -7.78
CA LEU A 175 -7.93 1.22 -6.70
C LEU A 175 -6.50 1.00 -7.20
N LEU A 176 -6.23 -0.14 -7.85
CA LEU A 176 -4.94 -0.46 -8.47
C LEU A 176 -4.42 0.67 -9.37
N SER A 177 -5.29 1.31 -10.14
CA SER A 177 -4.91 2.42 -11.03
C SER A 177 -4.41 3.65 -10.26
N VAL A 178 -5.01 3.98 -9.12
CA VAL A 178 -4.61 5.14 -8.30
C VAL A 178 -3.32 4.83 -7.56
N GLU A 179 -3.26 3.65 -6.93
CA GLU A 179 -2.07 3.15 -6.22
C GLU A 179 -0.83 3.12 -7.11
N SER A 180 -0.99 2.64 -8.35
CA SER A 180 0.09 2.60 -9.33
C SER A 180 0.56 4.00 -9.73
N ALA A 181 -0.34 4.98 -9.78
CA ALA A 181 0.02 6.37 -10.05
C ALA A 181 0.77 7.01 -8.87
N GLN A 182 0.38 6.70 -7.63
CA GLN A 182 1.07 7.18 -6.43
C GLN A 182 2.49 6.61 -6.34
N ASP A 183 2.66 5.29 -6.57
CA ASP A 183 3.99 4.66 -6.64
C ASP A 183 4.86 5.30 -7.72
N ALA A 184 4.32 5.52 -8.93
CA ALA A 184 5.05 6.16 -10.01
C ALA A 184 5.49 7.59 -9.66
N VAL A 185 4.66 8.37 -8.95
CA VAL A 185 5.04 9.71 -8.47
C VAL A 185 6.17 9.62 -7.45
N ILE A 186 6.09 8.72 -6.47
CA ILE A 186 7.15 8.52 -5.46
C ILE A 186 8.46 8.11 -6.14
N ARG A 187 8.41 7.11 -7.02
CA ARG A 187 9.56 6.64 -7.80
C ARG A 187 10.17 7.74 -8.63
N THR A 188 9.35 8.56 -9.31
CA THR A 188 9.83 9.67 -10.14
C THR A 188 10.55 10.74 -9.30
N LEU A 189 9.99 11.14 -8.16
CA LEU A 189 10.61 12.14 -7.28
C LEU A 189 11.92 11.66 -6.63
N LEU A 190 12.03 10.35 -6.39
CA LEU A 190 13.27 9.73 -5.95
C LEU A 190 14.27 9.59 -7.11
N TYR A 191 13.79 9.28 -8.32
CA TYR A 191 14.61 9.14 -9.53
C TYR A 191 15.25 10.47 -9.95
N GLU A 192 14.57 11.59 -9.76
CA GLU A 192 15.17 12.92 -9.96
C GLU A 192 16.39 13.15 -9.02
N GLN A 193 16.43 12.44 -7.89
CA GLN A 193 17.46 12.56 -6.85
C GLN A 193 18.38 11.34 -6.77
N LEU A 194 18.45 10.53 -7.83
CA LEU A 194 19.08 9.20 -7.84
C LEU A 194 20.49 9.16 -7.25
N ASP A 195 21.35 10.10 -7.65
CA ASP A 195 22.75 10.20 -7.23
C ASP A 195 22.94 10.95 -5.91
N LYS A 196 21.88 11.59 -5.40
CA LYS A 196 21.95 12.37 -4.16
C LYS A 196 22.26 11.43 -3.00
N LYS A 197 23.23 11.81 -2.18
CA LYS A 197 23.56 11.09 -0.95
C LYS A 197 22.54 11.41 0.14
N VAL A 198 21.93 10.37 0.70
CA VAL A 198 21.03 10.45 1.85
C VAL A 198 21.89 10.79 3.06
N HIS A 199 21.82 12.04 3.50
CA HIS A 199 22.58 12.50 4.67
C HIS A 199 21.97 11.93 5.96
N PRO A 200 22.79 11.45 6.92
CA PRO A 200 24.26 11.50 6.97
C PRO A 200 24.95 10.20 6.49
N TYR A 201 24.23 9.27 5.88
CA TYR A 201 24.71 7.91 5.60
C TYR A 201 25.76 7.82 4.49
N ASN A 202 25.84 8.84 3.61
CA ASN A 202 26.68 8.84 2.41
C ASN A 202 26.34 7.70 1.40
N ILE A 203 25.09 7.24 1.43
CA ILE A 203 24.51 6.22 0.54
C ILE A 203 23.60 6.94 -0.46
N SER A 204 23.64 6.58 -1.74
CA SER A 204 22.79 7.24 -2.75
C SER A 204 21.33 6.82 -2.61
N VAL A 205 20.42 7.60 -3.19
CA VAL A 205 19.01 7.23 -3.30
C VAL A 205 18.84 5.93 -4.09
N ALA A 206 19.61 5.75 -5.18
CA ALA A 206 19.62 4.50 -5.94
C ALA A 206 19.92 3.28 -5.05
N GLU A 207 21.02 3.34 -4.29
CA GLU A 207 21.45 2.28 -3.37
C GLU A 207 20.40 2.02 -2.28
N PHE A 208 19.80 3.08 -1.73
CA PHE A 208 18.73 2.93 -0.73
C PHE A 208 17.51 2.18 -1.28
N THR A 209 17.03 2.57 -2.46
CA THR A 209 15.87 1.91 -3.07
C THR A 209 16.15 0.46 -3.45
N ASP A 210 17.34 0.16 -3.98
CA ASP A 210 17.75 -1.21 -4.29
C ASP A 210 17.76 -2.11 -3.04
N LYS A 211 18.34 -1.63 -1.93
CA LYS A 211 18.34 -2.38 -0.66
C LYS A 211 16.93 -2.64 -0.13
N ILE A 212 16.04 -1.66 -0.23
CA ILE A 212 14.63 -1.82 0.19
C ILE A 212 13.93 -2.87 -0.69
N SER A 213 14.13 -2.83 -2.00
CA SER A 213 13.50 -3.80 -2.92
C SER A 213 14.01 -5.22 -2.70
N ILE A 214 15.31 -5.39 -2.48
CA ILE A 214 15.92 -6.67 -2.12
C ILE A 214 15.31 -7.20 -0.81
N LEU A 215 15.15 -6.34 0.21
CA LEU A 215 14.51 -6.75 1.47
C LEU A 215 13.07 -7.22 1.24
N ARG A 216 12.26 -6.49 0.47
CA ARG A 216 10.87 -6.88 0.18
C ARG A 216 10.77 -8.21 -0.56
N ASN A 217 11.65 -8.46 -1.53
CA ASN A 217 11.74 -9.74 -2.22
C ASN A 217 12.12 -10.87 -1.25
N LYS A 218 13.12 -10.64 -0.37
CA LYS A 218 13.53 -11.60 0.65
C LYS A 218 12.40 -11.94 1.63
N LEU A 219 11.68 -10.93 2.13
CA LEU A 219 10.58 -11.12 3.08
C LEU A 219 9.38 -11.81 2.43
N GLY A 220 9.05 -11.46 1.18
CA GLY A 220 7.98 -12.13 0.43
C GLY A 220 8.30 -13.62 0.19
N GLY A 221 9.55 -13.94 -0.14
CA GLY A 221 10.05 -15.32 -0.25
C GLY A 221 9.63 -16.03 -1.55
N ALA A 222 9.33 -15.28 -2.61
CA ALA A 222 8.80 -15.81 -3.87
C ALA A 222 9.41 -15.12 -5.11
N GLY A 223 10.73 -14.96 -5.10
CA GLY A 223 11.49 -14.39 -6.23
C GLY A 223 11.47 -12.85 -6.29
N ILE A 224 11.78 -12.32 -7.47
CA ILE A 224 11.82 -10.87 -7.73
C ILE A 224 10.39 -10.41 -8.06
N LYS A 225 9.83 -9.57 -7.19
CA LYS A 225 8.53 -8.93 -7.38
C LYS A 225 8.58 -7.44 -7.08
N ASP A 226 9.79 -6.90 -7.09
CA ASP A 226 10.13 -5.52 -6.83
C ASP A 226 11.56 -5.26 -7.24
N GLU A 227 11.81 -4.06 -7.70
CA GLU A 227 13.07 -3.63 -8.27
C GLU A 227 13.35 -2.18 -7.87
N GLY A 228 14.63 -1.90 -7.61
CA GLY A 228 15.11 -0.55 -7.33
C GLY A 228 14.94 0.39 -8.53
N LEU A 229 15.28 1.67 -8.33
CA LEU A 229 15.19 2.69 -9.38
C LEU A 229 16.20 2.53 -10.53
N VAL A 230 17.21 1.69 -10.33
CA VAL A 230 18.19 1.30 -11.33
C VAL A 230 18.30 -0.21 -11.35
N VAL A 231 18.24 -0.79 -12.53
CA VAL A 231 18.43 -2.22 -12.77
C VAL A 231 19.47 -2.44 -13.87
N PRO A 232 20.12 -3.61 -13.93
CA PRO A 232 20.86 -4.02 -15.12
C PRO A 232 19.97 -3.90 -16.37
N PRO A 233 20.47 -3.42 -17.52
CA PRO A 233 19.66 -3.22 -18.72
C PRO A 233 18.82 -4.44 -19.13
N GLU A 234 19.34 -5.66 -18.92
CA GLU A 234 18.67 -6.93 -19.20
C GLU A 234 17.40 -7.18 -18.35
N LEU A 235 17.26 -6.52 -17.20
CA LEU A 235 16.07 -6.54 -16.37
C LEU A 235 15.16 -5.34 -16.61
N GLY A 236 15.66 -4.27 -17.24
CA GLY A 236 14.85 -3.11 -17.56
C GLY A 236 13.97 -3.29 -18.79
N ALA A 237 13.14 -2.29 -19.08
CA ALA A 237 12.15 -2.36 -20.14
C ALA A 237 12.75 -2.80 -21.49
N GLU A 238 12.19 -3.88 -22.04
CA GLU A 238 12.62 -4.52 -23.30
C GLU A 238 14.11 -4.91 -23.34
N GLY A 239 14.76 -5.05 -22.18
CA GLY A 239 16.18 -5.36 -22.06
C GLY A 239 17.12 -4.21 -22.51
N LYS A 240 16.63 -2.96 -22.52
CA LYS A 240 17.31 -1.84 -23.22
C LYS A 240 17.73 -0.67 -22.36
N ILE A 241 17.27 -0.58 -21.12
CA ILE A 241 17.46 0.62 -20.29
C ILE A 241 17.61 0.26 -18.81
N SER A 242 18.43 0.99 -18.08
CA SER A 242 18.64 0.76 -16.65
C SER A 242 17.70 1.53 -15.73
N GLY A 243 17.09 2.62 -16.20
CA GLY A 243 16.15 3.42 -15.40
C GLY A 243 14.84 2.69 -15.17
N ASN A 244 14.37 2.66 -13.92
CA ASN A 244 13.23 1.84 -13.51
C ASN A 244 12.24 2.61 -12.61
N VAL A 245 11.62 3.65 -13.18
CA VAL A 245 10.62 4.48 -12.50
C VAL A 245 9.26 3.79 -12.34
N ILE A 246 9.02 2.70 -13.06
CA ILE A 246 7.82 1.86 -12.95
C ILE A 246 8.29 0.41 -13.01
N ALA A 247 8.19 -0.32 -11.89
CA ALA A 247 8.62 -1.71 -11.84
C ALA A 247 7.56 -2.64 -12.46
N GLY A 248 8.03 -3.60 -13.27
CA GLY A 248 7.19 -4.61 -13.91
C GLY A 248 8.03 -5.81 -14.34
N ASP A 249 7.37 -6.91 -14.66
CA ASP A 249 8.02 -8.10 -15.19
C ASP A 249 8.57 -7.89 -16.62
N GLU A 250 9.07 -8.96 -17.24
CA GLU A 250 9.60 -8.93 -18.61
C GLU A 250 8.62 -8.38 -19.67
N ASN A 251 7.31 -8.41 -19.40
CA ASN A 251 6.26 -7.87 -20.27
C ASN A 251 5.77 -6.49 -19.80
N SER A 252 6.49 -5.85 -18.87
CA SER A 252 6.08 -4.61 -18.19
C SER A 252 4.73 -4.75 -17.46
N ILE A 253 4.40 -5.94 -16.98
CA ILE A 253 3.20 -6.19 -16.18
C ILE A 253 3.56 -6.05 -14.70
N ALA A 254 2.75 -5.32 -13.94
CA ALA A 254 2.95 -5.16 -12.51
C ALA A 254 2.98 -6.52 -11.78
N TYR A 255 3.85 -6.65 -10.80
CA TYR A 255 4.01 -7.92 -10.08
C TYR A 255 2.81 -8.24 -9.18
N ALA A 256 2.51 -9.52 -9.03
CA ALA A 256 1.44 -10.01 -8.16
C ALA A 256 2.00 -10.55 -6.84
N ARG A 257 1.46 -10.11 -5.70
CA ARG A 257 1.71 -10.71 -4.39
C ARG A 257 0.44 -11.32 -3.81
N THR A 258 0.57 -12.50 -3.22
CA THR A 258 -0.47 -13.15 -2.41
C THR A 258 -0.59 -12.48 -1.04
N PRO A 259 -1.73 -12.63 -0.35
CA PRO A 259 -1.88 -12.15 1.02
C PRO A 259 -0.77 -12.63 1.97
N GLU A 260 -0.29 -13.87 1.82
CA GLU A 260 0.80 -14.39 2.63
C GLU A 260 2.09 -13.59 2.46
N GLU A 261 2.49 -13.34 1.20
CA GLU A 261 3.69 -12.55 0.88
C GLU A 261 3.58 -11.13 1.44
N ILE A 262 2.39 -10.52 1.33
CA ILE A 262 2.11 -9.19 1.89
C ILE A 262 2.30 -9.21 3.42
N LEU A 263 1.70 -10.15 4.14
CA LEU A 263 1.80 -10.25 5.59
C LEU A 263 3.25 -10.44 6.05
N ARG A 264 4.01 -11.33 5.38
CA ARG A 264 5.44 -11.53 5.66
C ARG A 264 6.25 -10.23 5.55
N ILE A 265 5.91 -9.38 4.58
CA ILE A 265 6.56 -8.08 4.34
C ILE A 265 6.14 -7.06 5.39
N VAL A 266 4.84 -6.82 5.59
CA VAL A 266 4.36 -5.76 6.49
C VAL A 266 4.60 -6.09 7.97
N TYR A 267 4.74 -7.36 8.31
CA TYR A 267 5.20 -7.78 9.64
C TYR A 267 6.72 -7.68 9.81
N GLY A 268 7.47 -7.56 8.72
CA GLY A 268 8.94 -7.49 8.75
C GLY A 268 9.63 -8.78 9.20
N THR A 269 8.89 -9.88 9.37
CA THR A 269 9.41 -11.14 9.94
C THR A 269 9.72 -12.19 8.88
N GLY A 270 9.25 -12.03 7.65
CA GLY A 270 9.31 -13.07 6.62
C GLY A 270 8.34 -14.23 6.92
N ASN A 271 7.45 -14.10 7.90
CA ASN A 271 6.50 -15.14 8.32
C ASN A 271 5.10 -14.55 8.59
N ALA A 272 4.11 -14.96 7.79
CA ALA A 272 2.73 -14.45 7.88
C ALA A 272 2.02 -14.80 9.20
N SER A 273 2.53 -15.78 9.96
CA SER A 273 2.02 -16.18 11.28
C SER A 273 2.72 -15.48 12.45
N LYS A 274 3.68 -14.59 12.19
CA LYS A 274 4.42 -13.85 13.22
C LYS A 274 4.24 -12.34 13.01
N PRO A 275 3.22 -11.73 13.62
CA PRO A 275 3.05 -10.28 13.69
C PRO A 275 4.29 -9.53 14.16
N GLY A 276 4.35 -8.26 13.79
CA GLY A 276 5.49 -7.39 14.03
C GLY A 276 5.46 -6.20 13.07
N GLY A 277 6.60 -5.51 12.96
CA GLY A 277 6.76 -4.44 11.98
C GLY A 277 5.64 -3.41 12.06
N PHE A 278 4.98 -3.14 10.93
CA PHE A 278 3.88 -2.17 10.85
C PHE A 278 2.59 -2.63 11.53
N PHE A 279 2.42 -3.93 11.80
CA PHE A 279 1.25 -4.52 12.44
C PHE A 279 1.66 -5.35 13.65
N PRO A 280 1.99 -4.71 14.79
CA PRO A 280 2.48 -5.41 15.98
C PRO A 280 1.55 -6.51 16.49
N ASN A 281 0.23 -6.34 16.34
CA ASN A 281 -0.79 -7.32 16.74
C ASN A 281 -1.36 -8.12 15.55
N GLY A 282 -0.81 -7.92 14.34
CA GLY A 282 -1.28 -8.53 13.12
C GLY A 282 -2.36 -7.71 12.41
N GLY A 283 -2.58 -8.04 11.13
CA GLY A 283 -3.69 -7.54 10.34
C GLY A 283 -5.01 -8.23 10.71
N ASP A 284 -6.11 -7.63 10.29
CA ASP A 284 -7.47 -8.10 10.57
C ASP A 284 -8.20 -8.52 9.27
N GLY A 285 -9.42 -9.04 9.43
CA GLY A 285 -10.17 -9.70 8.36
C GLY A 285 -9.84 -11.19 8.26
N ARG A 286 -10.72 -11.95 7.59
CA ARG A 286 -10.67 -13.43 7.60
C ARG A 286 -9.31 -13.96 7.14
N ILE A 287 -8.78 -13.42 6.04
CA ILE A 287 -7.52 -13.88 5.45
C ILE A 287 -6.36 -13.63 6.41
N ALA A 288 -6.18 -12.40 6.91
CA ALA A 288 -5.05 -12.07 7.78
C ALA A 288 -5.08 -12.88 9.08
N ARG A 289 -6.24 -12.95 9.74
CA ARG A 289 -6.42 -13.72 10.98
C ARG A 289 -6.19 -15.22 10.80
N SER A 290 -6.45 -15.77 9.61
CA SER A 290 -6.24 -17.20 9.36
C SER A 290 -4.77 -17.62 9.52
N TYR A 291 -3.82 -16.71 9.36
CA TYR A 291 -2.40 -16.98 9.54
C TYR A 291 -1.95 -16.89 11.00
N LEU A 292 -2.68 -16.19 11.87
CA LEU A 292 -2.25 -15.93 13.25
C LEU A 292 -2.49 -17.13 14.19
N GLY A 293 -3.12 -18.20 13.69
CA GLY A 293 -3.58 -19.30 14.52
C GLY A 293 -4.80 -18.90 15.37
N LYS A 294 -5.50 -19.90 15.92
CA LYS A 294 -6.55 -19.64 16.90
C LYS A 294 -5.88 -19.28 18.23
N GLU A 295 -5.67 -18.00 18.50
CA GLU A 295 -5.73 -17.59 19.91
C GLU A 295 -7.19 -17.75 20.34
N GLU A 296 -7.44 -18.75 21.18
CA GLU A 296 -8.68 -18.88 21.93
C GLU A 296 -8.86 -17.59 22.75
N TYR A 297 -9.77 -16.72 22.30
CA TYR A 297 -10.38 -15.68 23.14
C TYR A 297 -11.68 -16.23 23.73
#